data_AF-F9CXS6-F1
#
_entry.id   AF-F9CXS6-F1
#
_cell.length_a   1.000
_cell.length_b   1.000
_cell.length_c   1.000
_cell.angle_alpha   90.00
_cell.angle_beta   90.00
_cell.angle_gamma   90.00
#
_symmetry.space_group_name_H-M   'P 1'
#
loop_
_entity.id
_entity.type
_entity.pdbx_description
1 polymer ?
#
loop_
_entity_poly.entity_id
_entity_poly.type
_entity_poly.pdbx_seq_one_letter_code
_entity_poly.pdbx_strand_id
1 'polypeptide(L)'
;MKIILSDLDDVNELLKLGKGDPGRLEHIKTTLESNKTLFESDKTYLQQLVDDNLSENTAPKSVVHTSKNDTNKEFCGKCGTEISDKSNSFCSKCGSPRNEHAEAYCGKCGQKIHNNAPCPNCQNYSPHTSRLQRPVEWKSESTTLVLSIILGLLGIQGVGHFYVGKIGKGVAYLIGSLVVLIIGIGLTVTGIGAVIGIPLLIVYFVMFLFQILDSRKLCRYYNDYLEENNKAPW
;
A
#
# COMPACT_ATOMS: atom_id res chain seq x y z
N MET A 1 36.27 -28.79 -17.34
CA MET A 1 36.08 -28.24 -18.70
C MET A 1 35.29 -26.95 -18.55
N LYS A 2 35.87 -25.84 -18.98
CA LYS A 2 35.36 -24.48 -18.75
C LYS A 2 34.18 -24.30 -19.72
N ILE A 3 32.94 -24.21 -19.21
CA ILE A 3 31.76 -23.90 -20.03
C ILE A 3 31.88 -22.41 -20.37
N ILE A 4 32.59 -22.13 -21.45
CA ILE A 4 32.75 -20.81 -22.03
C ILE A 4 31.55 -20.62 -22.95
N LEU A 5 30.72 -19.61 -22.64
CA LEU A 5 29.80 -18.92 -23.55
C LEU A 5 28.80 -19.83 -24.28
N SER A 6 27.65 -20.09 -23.65
CA SER A 6 26.39 -20.28 -24.39
C SER A 6 26.16 -18.97 -25.15
N ASP A 7 26.45 -19.02 -26.44
CA ASP A 7 26.73 -17.86 -27.28
C ASP A 7 25.52 -16.92 -27.34
N LEU A 8 25.81 -15.65 -27.60
CA LEU A 8 24.82 -14.61 -27.91
C LEU A 8 23.75 -15.09 -28.94
N ASP A 9 24.11 -16.08 -29.75
CA ASP A 9 23.26 -16.74 -30.74
C ASP A 9 22.05 -17.45 -30.11
N ASP A 10 22.25 -18.21 -29.02
CA ASP A 10 21.17 -18.94 -28.32
C ASP A 10 20.11 -17.98 -27.76
N VAL A 11 20.57 -16.84 -27.21
CA VAL A 11 19.68 -15.80 -26.67
C VAL A 11 18.91 -15.10 -27.79
N ASN A 12 19.55 -14.86 -28.94
CA ASN A 12 18.89 -14.28 -30.11
C ASN A 12 17.88 -15.26 -30.71
N GLU A 13 18.14 -16.57 -30.67
CA GLU A 13 17.21 -17.60 -31.12
C GLU A 13 16.00 -17.70 -30.19
N LEU A 14 16.19 -17.69 -28.88
CA LEU A 14 15.10 -17.65 -27.89
C LEU A 14 14.21 -16.40 -28.05
N LEU A 15 14.81 -15.24 -28.36
CA LEU A 15 14.07 -14.01 -28.68
C LEU A 15 13.26 -14.14 -29.98
N LYS A 16 13.82 -14.78 -31.02
CA LYS A 16 13.10 -15.03 -32.28
C LYS A 16 11.95 -16.03 -32.12
N LEU A 17 12.12 -17.03 -31.26
CA LEU A 17 11.10 -18.05 -30.96
C LEU A 17 10.02 -17.53 -30.00
N GLY A 18 10.21 -16.34 -29.40
CA GLY A 18 9.29 -15.77 -28.41
C GLY A 18 9.20 -16.59 -27.12
N LYS A 19 10.27 -17.33 -26.79
CA LYS A 19 10.31 -18.25 -25.64
C LYS A 19 11.06 -17.60 -24.50
N GLY A 20 10.31 -17.04 -23.55
CA GLY A 20 10.85 -16.39 -22.35
C GLY A 20 10.24 -15.00 -22.13
N ASP A 21 10.80 -14.27 -21.17
CA ASP A 21 10.45 -12.88 -20.89
C ASP A 21 11.32 -11.98 -21.77
N PRO A 22 10.71 -11.19 -22.69
CA PRO A 22 11.46 -10.45 -23.70
C PRO A 22 12.37 -9.39 -23.07
N GLY A 23 11.90 -8.70 -22.03
CA GLY A 23 12.70 -7.68 -21.33
C GLY A 23 13.89 -8.28 -20.60
N ARG A 24 13.71 -9.45 -19.99
CA ARG A 24 14.79 -10.17 -19.30
C ARG A 24 15.82 -10.73 -20.28
N LEU A 25 15.38 -11.28 -21.41
CA LEU A 25 16.27 -11.75 -22.48
C LEU A 25 17.06 -10.60 -23.11
N GLU A 26 16.45 -9.43 -23.31
CA GLU A 26 17.16 -8.23 -23.77
C GLU A 26 18.23 -7.77 -22.77
N HIS A 27 17.92 -7.76 -21.47
CA HIS A 27 18.90 -7.40 -20.44
C HIS A 27 20.09 -8.38 -20.40
N ILE A 28 19.81 -9.67 -20.52
CA ILE A 28 20.82 -10.73 -20.59
C ILE A 28 21.68 -10.55 -21.85
N LYS A 29 21.07 -10.28 -23.00
CA LYS A 29 21.75 -9.99 -24.27
C LYS A 29 22.73 -8.82 -24.13
N THR A 30 22.27 -7.67 -23.63
CA THR A 30 23.13 -6.49 -23.43
C THR A 30 24.26 -6.75 -22.43
N THR A 31 24.03 -7.60 -21.43
CA THR A 31 25.05 -7.97 -20.45
C THR A 31 26.13 -8.87 -21.06
N LEU A 32 25.74 -9.81 -21.93
CA LEU A 32 26.66 -10.64 -22.70
C LEU A 32 27.45 -9.83 -23.74
N GLU A 33 26.79 -8.91 -24.47
CA GLU A 33 27.44 -8.02 -25.45
C GLU A 33 28.48 -7.09 -24.82
N SER A 34 28.27 -6.70 -23.57
CA SER A 34 29.22 -5.88 -22.80
C SER A 34 30.34 -6.67 -22.12
N ASN A 35 30.51 -7.96 -22.46
CA ASN A 35 31.53 -8.87 -21.94
C ASN A 35 31.55 -8.95 -20.40
N LYS A 36 30.39 -8.81 -19.77
CA LYS A 36 30.20 -8.92 -18.32
C LYS A 36 29.66 -10.30 -17.95
N THR A 37 30.02 -10.79 -16.77
CA THR A 37 29.52 -12.06 -16.25
C THR A 37 28.05 -11.95 -15.87
N LEU A 38 27.21 -12.85 -16.38
CA LEU A 38 25.81 -12.96 -15.98
C LEU A 38 25.68 -13.32 -14.49
N PHE A 39 24.62 -12.81 -13.85
CA PHE A 39 24.23 -13.23 -12.52
C PHE A 39 23.82 -14.71 -12.52
N GLU A 40 24.05 -15.42 -11.41
CA GLU A 40 23.67 -16.85 -11.27
C GLU A 40 22.18 -17.08 -11.57
N SER A 41 21.32 -16.14 -11.19
CA SER A 41 19.89 -16.17 -11.52
C SER A 41 19.60 -16.15 -13.02
N ASP A 42 20.41 -15.46 -13.81
CA ASP A 42 20.22 -15.32 -15.25
C ASP A 42 20.84 -16.50 -16.00
N LYS A 43 21.90 -17.11 -15.45
CA LYS A 43 22.43 -18.38 -15.94
C LYS A 43 21.41 -19.52 -15.76
N THR A 44 20.83 -19.65 -14.56
CA THR A 44 19.80 -20.67 -14.30
C THR A 44 18.57 -20.45 -15.17
N TYR A 45 18.19 -19.19 -15.40
CA TYR A 45 17.08 -18.84 -16.27
C TYR A 45 17.31 -19.27 -17.73
N LEU A 46 18.50 -19.01 -18.28
CA LEU A 46 18.86 -19.48 -19.62
C LEU A 46 18.93 -21.00 -19.70
N GLN A 47 19.51 -21.66 -18.69
CA GLN A 47 19.58 -23.12 -18.65
C GLN A 47 18.19 -23.76 -18.69
N GLN A 48 17.24 -23.24 -17.91
CA GLN A 48 15.85 -23.72 -17.95
C GLN A 48 15.20 -23.53 -19.32
N LEU A 49 15.42 -22.38 -19.98
CA LEU A 49 14.87 -22.14 -21.31
C LEU A 49 15.48 -23.05 -22.38
N VAL A 50 16.77 -23.36 -22.28
CA VAL A 50 17.45 -24.28 -23.20
C VAL A 50 17.00 -25.72 -22.93
N ASP A 51 16.90 -26.13 -21.67
CA ASP A 51 16.43 -27.48 -21.31
C ASP A 51 14.97 -27.70 -21.74
N ASP A 52 14.11 -26.69 -21.62
CA ASP A 52 12.70 -26.78 -22.00
C ASP A 52 12.46 -26.75 -23.53
N ASN A 53 13.40 -26.23 -24.34
CA ASN A 53 13.19 -25.98 -25.77
C ASN A 53 14.19 -26.68 -26.71
N LEU A 54 15.34 -27.18 -26.22
CA LEU A 54 16.41 -27.77 -27.04
C LEU A 54 16.70 -29.25 -26.75
N SER A 55 16.03 -29.89 -25.78
CA SER A 55 16.10 -31.35 -25.64
C SER A 55 15.04 -32.05 -26.49
N GLU A 56 15.44 -32.59 -27.63
CA GLU A 56 14.68 -33.62 -28.34
C GLU A 56 14.60 -34.91 -27.50
N ASN A 57 13.41 -35.50 -27.46
CA ASN A 57 13.07 -36.86 -27.01
C ASN A 57 13.07 -37.15 -25.49
N THR A 58 11.89 -37.10 -24.87
CA THR A 58 11.08 -38.32 -24.61
C THR A 58 9.67 -37.97 -24.11
N ALA A 59 8.66 -38.31 -24.92
CA ALA A 59 7.25 -38.32 -24.52
C ALA A 59 6.92 -39.60 -23.69
N PRO A 60 5.68 -39.84 -23.19
CA PRO A 60 4.48 -39.00 -23.22
C PRO A 60 3.69 -38.97 -21.88
N LYS A 61 2.96 -37.87 -21.62
CA LYS A 61 1.60 -37.97 -21.04
C LYS A 61 0.64 -37.00 -21.74
N SER A 62 0.11 -37.54 -22.83
CA SER A 62 -1.23 -37.37 -23.40
C SER A 62 -2.02 -36.10 -23.10
N VAL A 63 -2.17 -35.32 -24.16
CA VAL A 63 -3.32 -34.47 -24.48
C VAL A 63 -4.61 -35.29 -24.43
N VAL A 64 -5.64 -34.84 -23.72
CA VAL A 64 -7.04 -35.08 -24.06
C VAL A 64 -7.82 -33.78 -23.89
N HIS A 65 -8.42 -33.34 -24.99
CA HIS A 65 -9.36 -32.23 -25.10
C HIS A 65 -10.63 -32.46 -24.27
N THR A 66 -11.23 -31.38 -23.78
CA THR A 66 -12.49 -30.81 -24.31
C THR A 66 -13.31 -30.14 -23.21
N SER A 67 -13.53 -28.84 -23.42
CA SER A 67 -14.73 -28.03 -23.14
C SER A 67 -15.74 -28.53 -22.09
N LYS A 68 -16.02 -27.67 -21.10
CA LYS A 68 -17.39 -27.28 -20.75
C LYS A 68 -17.37 -25.94 -20.01
N ASN A 69 -18.31 -25.09 -20.40
CA ASN A 69 -18.67 -23.82 -19.77
C ASN A 69 -18.75 -23.97 -18.24
N ASP A 70 -18.26 -22.96 -17.52
CA ASP A 70 -19.14 -22.17 -16.67
C ASP A 70 -18.41 -20.92 -16.17
N THR A 71 -19.14 -19.82 -16.17
CA THR A 71 -18.79 -18.55 -15.54
C THR A 71 -18.67 -18.72 -14.03
N ASN A 72 -17.63 -19.41 -13.55
CA ASN A 72 -17.25 -19.38 -12.14
C ASN A 72 -16.09 -18.40 -11.97
N LYS A 73 -16.47 -17.16 -11.65
CA LYS A 73 -15.54 -16.13 -11.23
C LYS A 73 -14.90 -16.58 -9.92
N GLU A 74 -13.67 -17.05 -9.99
CA GLU A 74 -12.89 -17.35 -8.79
C GLU A 74 -12.52 -16.03 -8.11
N PHE A 75 -12.80 -15.92 -6.81
CA PHE A 75 -12.46 -14.76 -6.00
C PHE A 75 -11.29 -15.08 -5.09
N CYS A 76 -10.40 -14.12 -4.88
CA CYS A 76 -9.32 -14.27 -3.92
C CYS A 76 -9.89 -14.47 -2.51
N GLY A 77 -9.62 -15.62 -1.88
CA GLY A 77 -10.12 -15.94 -0.54
C GLY A 77 -9.69 -14.97 0.58
N LYS A 78 -8.74 -14.06 0.31
CA LYS A 78 -8.24 -13.07 1.28
C LYS A 78 -8.73 -11.64 1.05
N CYS A 79 -8.90 -11.20 -0.20
CA CYS A 79 -9.30 -9.82 -0.52
C CYS A 79 -10.58 -9.71 -1.37
N GLY A 80 -11.19 -10.84 -1.74
CA GLY A 80 -12.44 -10.91 -2.50
C GLY A 80 -12.35 -10.40 -3.94
N THR A 81 -11.14 -10.16 -4.45
CA THR A 81 -10.98 -9.66 -5.83
C THR A 81 -11.20 -10.78 -6.82
N GLU A 82 -12.00 -10.51 -7.85
CA GLU A 82 -12.21 -11.41 -8.98
C GLU A 82 -10.87 -11.62 -9.69
N ILE A 83 -10.49 -12.89 -9.85
CA ILE A 83 -9.18 -13.22 -10.40
C ILE A 83 -9.32 -13.48 -11.90
N SER A 84 -9.03 -12.44 -12.69
CA SER A 84 -9.07 -12.45 -14.16
C SER A 84 -8.02 -13.39 -14.77
N ASP A 85 -6.82 -13.44 -14.17
CA ASP A 85 -5.67 -14.10 -14.78
C ASP A 85 -5.25 -15.33 -13.98
N LYS A 86 -5.52 -16.51 -14.55
CA LYS A 86 -5.17 -17.82 -13.96
C LYS A 86 -3.67 -18.15 -14.01
N SER A 87 -2.86 -17.36 -14.70
CA SER A 87 -1.42 -17.56 -14.86
C SER A 87 -0.57 -17.02 -13.70
N ASN A 88 -1.08 -16.07 -12.91
CA ASN A 88 -0.30 -15.48 -11.82
C ASN A 88 -0.43 -16.30 -10.53
N SER A 89 0.72 -16.71 -9.99
CA SER A 89 0.86 -17.41 -8.71
C SER A 89 0.44 -16.55 -7.51
N PHE A 90 0.29 -15.23 -7.69
CA PHE A 90 -0.10 -14.28 -6.66
C PHE A 90 -1.27 -13.39 -7.11
N CYS A 91 -2.13 -12.99 -6.16
CA CYS A 91 -3.21 -12.05 -6.40
C CYS A 91 -2.66 -10.66 -6.74
N SER A 92 -2.99 -10.13 -7.91
CA SER A 92 -2.56 -8.82 -8.41
C SER A 92 -2.96 -7.63 -7.51
N LYS A 93 -4.06 -7.76 -6.73
CA LYS A 93 -4.53 -6.68 -5.86
C LYS A 93 -3.98 -6.72 -4.43
N CYS A 94 -3.65 -7.91 -3.91
CA CYS A 94 -3.27 -8.05 -2.49
C CYS A 94 -2.03 -8.90 -2.21
N GLY A 95 -1.39 -9.43 -3.27
CA GLY A 95 -0.14 -10.19 -3.22
C GLY A 95 -0.24 -11.58 -2.59
N SER A 96 -1.43 -12.09 -2.29
CA SER A 96 -1.57 -13.40 -1.64
C SER A 96 -1.42 -14.53 -2.66
N PRO A 97 -0.72 -15.62 -2.33
CA PRO A 97 -0.55 -16.74 -3.24
C PRO A 97 -1.91 -17.37 -3.59
N ARG A 98 -2.08 -17.81 -4.84
CA ARG A 98 -3.35 -18.36 -5.36
C ARG A 98 -3.48 -19.87 -5.13
N ASN A 99 -2.36 -20.56 -4.92
CA ASN A 99 -2.27 -22.01 -4.76
C ASN A 99 -1.98 -22.41 -3.31
N GLU A 100 -2.70 -23.43 -2.83
CA GLU A 100 -2.46 -24.11 -1.54
C GLU A 100 -1.04 -24.73 -1.47
N HIS A 101 -0.39 -24.89 -2.63
CA HIS A 101 0.99 -25.38 -2.77
C HIS A 101 2.01 -24.28 -3.14
N ALA A 102 1.65 -23.00 -3.02
CA ALA A 102 2.62 -21.93 -3.26
C ALA A 102 3.69 -21.92 -2.16
N GLU A 103 4.94 -22.10 -2.54
CA GLU A 103 6.07 -22.00 -1.64
C GLU A 103 6.18 -20.53 -1.20
N ALA A 104 5.86 -20.26 0.06
CA ALA A 104 5.99 -18.93 0.63
C ALA A 104 7.42 -18.74 1.15
N TYR A 105 7.90 -17.51 1.18
CA TYR A 105 9.25 -17.16 1.66
C TYR A 105 9.15 -16.07 2.74
N CYS A 106 10.04 -16.11 3.73
CA CYS A 106 10.09 -15.12 4.80
C CYS A 106 10.63 -13.78 4.29
N GLY A 107 9.88 -12.69 4.43
CA GLY A 107 10.31 -11.36 3.99
C GLY A 107 11.49 -10.77 4.78
N LYS A 108 11.84 -11.35 5.94
CA LYS A 108 12.95 -10.88 6.78
C LYS A 108 14.28 -11.58 6.48
N CYS A 109 14.25 -12.89 6.18
CA CYS A 109 15.47 -13.69 6.01
C CYS A 109 15.52 -14.52 4.72
N GLY A 110 14.48 -14.48 3.88
CA GLY A 110 14.41 -15.20 2.61
C GLY A 110 14.14 -16.71 2.72
N GLN A 111 13.98 -17.26 3.94
CA GLN A 111 13.78 -18.70 4.12
C GLN A 111 12.40 -19.16 3.66
N LYS A 112 12.32 -20.31 2.99
CA LYS A 112 11.08 -20.99 2.62
C LYS A 112 10.23 -21.32 3.87
N ILE A 113 8.96 -20.92 3.83
CA ILE A 113 7.95 -21.17 4.85
C ILE A 113 6.85 -22.05 4.25
N HIS A 114 6.51 -23.13 4.95
CA HIS A 114 5.44 -24.03 4.55
C HIS A 114 4.13 -23.61 5.23
N ASN A 115 3.04 -23.51 4.46
CA ASN A 115 1.67 -23.39 4.96
C ASN A 115 1.48 -22.32 6.06
N ASN A 116 2.06 -21.14 5.85
CA ASN A 116 2.02 -20.04 6.81
C ASN A 116 2.53 -20.36 8.23
N ALA A 117 3.35 -21.39 8.38
CA ALA A 117 4.03 -21.68 9.63
C ALA A 117 4.97 -20.52 10.03
N PRO A 118 5.16 -20.28 11.35
CA PRO A 118 6.15 -19.35 11.82
C PRO A 118 7.54 -19.68 11.27
N CYS A 119 8.29 -18.66 10.85
CA CYS A 119 9.65 -18.90 10.36
C CYS A 119 10.52 -19.46 11.50
N PRO A 120 11.21 -20.61 11.31
CA PRO A 120 12.00 -21.22 12.38
C PRO A 120 13.30 -20.46 12.69
N ASN A 121 13.78 -19.66 11.74
CA ASN A 121 15.02 -18.88 11.88
C ASN A 121 14.76 -17.45 12.38
N CYS A 122 13.62 -16.87 11.99
CA CYS A 122 13.14 -15.63 12.58
C CYS A 122 12.22 -15.98 13.76
N GLN A 123 12.77 -16.08 14.96
CA GLN A 123 11.96 -16.27 16.18
C GLN A 123 10.76 -15.31 16.16
N ASN A 124 9.55 -15.88 16.13
CA ASN A 124 8.25 -15.19 16.11
C ASN A 124 7.85 -14.44 14.82
N TYR A 125 8.30 -14.84 13.63
CA TYR A 125 7.69 -14.33 12.38
C TYR A 125 6.52 -15.23 11.95
N SER A 126 5.27 -14.81 12.23
CA SER A 126 4.08 -15.43 11.63
C SER A 126 3.65 -14.65 10.37
N PRO A 127 3.54 -15.31 9.20
CA PRO A 127 3.11 -14.67 7.95
C PRO A 127 1.64 -14.21 7.97
N HIS A 128 0.87 -14.58 9.01
CA HIS A 128 -0.50 -14.12 9.23
C HIS A 128 -0.60 -12.85 10.09
N THR A 129 0.37 -12.52 10.94
CA THR A 129 0.29 -11.36 11.85
C THR A 129 0.78 -10.05 11.26
N SER A 130 1.26 -10.05 10.01
CA SER A 130 1.85 -8.86 9.39
C SER A 130 0.96 -8.21 8.34
N ARG A 131 -0.37 -8.37 8.44
CA ARG A 131 -1.22 -7.26 7.97
C ARG A 131 -0.99 -6.15 8.99
N LEU A 132 -0.54 -5.00 8.52
CA LEU A 132 -0.61 -3.70 9.20
C LEU A 132 -2.07 -3.40 9.57
N GLN A 133 -2.67 -4.22 10.43
CA GLN A 133 -4.01 -4.04 10.91
C GLN A 133 -3.88 -3.04 12.02
N ARG A 134 -4.10 -1.78 11.64
CA ARG A 134 -4.15 -0.69 12.59
C ARG A 134 -5.12 -1.09 13.71
N PRO A 135 -4.74 -0.87 14.98
CA PRO A 135 -5.60 -1.20 16.12
C PRO A 135 -6.97 -0.54 15.93
N VAL A 136 -8.02 -1.17 16.46
CA VAL A 136 -9.41 -0.70 16.29
C VAL A 136 -9.59 0.75 16.77
N GLU A 137 -8.75 1.19 17.72
CA GLU A 137 -8.73 2.55 18.26
C GLU A 137 -8.02 3.59 17.39
N TRP A 138 -7.43 3.19 16.25
CA TRP A 138 -6.72 4.09 15.35
C TRP A 138 -7.64 5.19 14.80
N LYS A 139 -7.17 6.44 14.84
CA LYS A 139 -7.92 7.60 14.34
C LYS A 139 -7.42 8.02 12.97
N SER A 140 -8.33 8.32 12.05
CA SER A 140 -7.95 8.76 10.70
C SER A 140 -7.70 10.27 10.65
N GLU A 141 -6.52 10.64 10.16
CA GLU A 141 -6.16 12.05 9.93
C GLU A 141 -7.09 12.72 8.92
N SER A 142 -7.43 12.03 7.82
CA SER A 142 -8.31 12.57 6.77
C SER A 142 -9.71 12.84 7.29
N THR A 143 -10.27 11.95 8.11
CA THR A 143 -11.59 12.16 8.72
C THR A 143 -11.54 13.36 9.67
N THR A 144 -10.48 13.48 10.49
CA THR A 144 -10.28 14.64 11.37
C THR A 144 -10.25 15.95 10.57
N LEU A 145 -9.51 15.98 9.47
CA LEU A 145 -9.45 17.15 8.57
C LEU A 145 -10.82 17.48 7.97
N VAL A 146 -11.48 16.50 7.36
CA VAL A 146 -12.77 16.69 6.70
C VAL A 146 -13.82 17.19 7.68
N LEU A 147 -13.92 16.60 8.87
CA LEU A 147 -14.83 17.06 9.93
C LEU A 147 -14.54 18.51 10.33
N SER A 148 -13.26 18.86 10.54
CA SER A 148 -12.88 20.21 10.96
C SER A 148 -13.18 21.28 9.91
N ILE A 149 -13.04 20.95 8.62
CA ILE A 149 -13.31 21.87 7.52
C ILE A 149 -14.82 22.04 7.31
N ILE A 150 -15.55 20.94 7.13
CA ILE A 150 -16.98 20.99 6.78
C ILE A 150 -17.77 21.68 7.90
N LEU A 151 -17.54 21.30 9.16
CA LEU A 151 -18.29 21.86 10.28
C LEU A 151 -17.81 23.25 10.67
N GLY A 152 -16.51 23.55 10.52
CA GLY A 152 -15.99 24.87 10.80
C GLY A 152 -16.45 25.94 9.79
N LEU A 153 -16.70 25.56 8.52
CA LEU A 153 -17.36 26.45 7.55
C LEU A 153 -18.81 26.79 7.94
N LEU A 154 -19.48 25.90 8.66
CA LEU A 154 -20.81 26.15 9.26
C LEU A 154 -20.74 26.94 10.58
N GLY A 155 -19.55 27.43 10.96
CA GLY A 155 -19.33 28.17 12.21
C GLY A 155 -19.11 27.29 13.45
N ILE A 156 -19.17 25.96 13.30
CA ILE A 156 -18.94 25.00 14.40
C ILE A 156 -17.47 24.58 14.37
N GLN A 157 -16.62 25.45 14.88
CA GLN A 157 -15.20 25.14 15.06
C GLN A 157 -15.00 24.23 16.29
N GLY A 158 -13.89 23.50 16.34
CA GLY A 158 -13.49 22.63 17.45
C GLY A 158 -13.80 21.14 17.26
N VAL A 159 -14.62 20.75 16.28
CA VAL A 159 -15.10 19.34 16.14
C VAL A 159 -13.97 18.36 15.83
N GLY A 160 -12.91 18.80 15.15
CA GLY A 160 -11.72 17.97 14.93
C GLY A 160 -11.10 17.48 16.25
N HIS A 161 -11.03 18.33 17.27
CA HIS A 161 -10.52 17.95 18.60
C HIS A 161 -11.46 17.03 19.38
N PHE A 162 -12.77 17.15 19.17
CA PHE A 162 -13.75 16.22 19.72
C PHE A 162 -13.55 14.81 19.15
N TYR A 163 -13.29 14.68 17.84
CA TYR A 163 -13.07 13.39 17.20
C TYR A 163 -11.86 12.63 17.76
N VAL A 164 -10.77 13.34 18.08
CA VAL A 164 -9.57 12.75 18.70
C VAL A 164 -9.76 12.52 20.21
N GLY A 165 -10.79 13.09 20.83
CA GLY A 165 -11.12 12.90 22.26
C GLY A 165 -10.60 14.00 23.20
N LYS A 166 -9.89 15.03 22.69
CA LYS A 166 -9.46 16.19 23.49
C LYS A 166 -10.57 17.25 23.56
N ILE A 167 -11.63 16.91 24.30
CA ILE A 167 -12.86 17.71 24.42
C ILE A 167 -12.56 19.13 24.89
N GLY A 168 -11.70 19.32 25.90
CA GLY A 168 -11.40 20.64 26.46
C GLY A 168 -10.85 21.64 25.43
N LYS A 169 -9.94 21.21 24.55
CA LYS A 169 -9.44 22.08 23.46
C LYS A 169 -10.52 22.38 22.43
N GLY A 170 -11.32 21.36 22.08
CA GLY A 170 -12.45 21.54 21.16
C GLY A 170 -13.45 22.56 21.66
N VAL A 171 -13.86 22.47 22.94
CA VAL A 171 -14.79 23.42 23.57
C VAL A 171 -14.21 24.84 23.60
N ALA A 172 -12.91 24.99 23.89
CA ALA A 172 -12.25 26.29 23.88
C ALA A 172 -12.32 26.96 22.50
N TYR A 173 -12.02 26.22 21.43
CA TYR A 173 -12.16 26.74 20.06
C TYR A 173 -13.61 27.04 19.70
N LEU A 174 -14.56 26.19 20.08
CA LEU A 174 -15.99 26.37 19.77
C LEU A 174 -16.56 27.65 20.40
N ILE A 175 -16.31 27.87 21.69
CA ILE A 175 -16.80 29.06 22.39
C ILE A 175 -16.04 30.29 21.91
N GLY A 176 -14.71 30.21 21.83
CA GLY A 176 -13.86 31.32 21.38
C GLY A 176 -14.23 31.79 19.97
N SER A 177 -14.41 30.85 19.03
CA SER A 177 -14.79 31.17 17.65
C SER A 177 -16.15 31.81 17.57
N LEU A 178 -17.13 31.31 18.34
CA LEU A 178 -18.49 31.83 18.33
C LEU A 178 -18.56 33.27 18.84
N VAL A 179 -17.85 33.57 19.93
CA VAL A 179 -17.79 34.93 20.50
C VAL A 179 -17.15 35.90 19.52
N VAL A 180 -16.00 35.54 18.92
CA VAL A 180 -15.32 36.41 17.94
C VAL A 180 -16.17 36.60 16.69
N LEU A 181 -16.88 35.55 16.22
CA LEU A 181 -17.76 35.63 15.06
C LEU A 181 -18.94 36.58 15.29
N ILE A 182 -19.63 36.44 16.43
CA ILE A 182 -20.80 37.29 16.77
C ILE A 182 -20.37 38.76 16.90
N ILE A 183 -19.27 39.03 17.62
CA ILE A 183 -18.75 40.39 17.80
C ILE A 183 -18.27 40.95 16.45
N GLY A 184 -17.53 40.17 15.67
CA GLY A 184 -17.03 40.56 14.36
C GLY A 184 -18.15 40.95 13.41
N ILE A 185 -19.15 40.07 13.25
CA ILE A 185 -20.32 40.35 12.40
C ILE A 185 -21.10 41.55 12.92
N GLY A 186 -21.41 41.60 14.22
CA GLY A 186 -22.16 42.70 14.82
C GLY A 186 -21.52 44.08 14.58
N LEU A 187 -20.19 44.17 14.73
CA LEU A 187 -19.44 45.40 14.45
C LEU A 187 -19.41 45.73 12.96
N THR A 188 -19.29 44.75 12.07
CA THR A 188 -19.31 45.02 10.61
C THR A 188 -20.65 45.53 10.10
N VAL A 189 -21.77 45.14 10.71
CA VAL A 189 -23.12 45.56 10.29
C VAL A 189 -23.41 47.00 10.70
N THR A 190 -22.82 47.50 11.79
CA THR A 190 -22.85 48.92 12.13
C THR A 190 -21.86 49.66 11.22
N GLY A 191 -22.31 50.46 10.25
CA GLY A 191 -21.46 50.96 9.14
C GLY A 191 -20.10 51.61 9.53
N ILE A 192 -19.96 52.15 10.74
CA ILE A 192 -18.69 52.71 11.27
C ILE A 192 -17.77 51.61 11.85
N GLY A 193 -18.35 50.52 12.36
CA GLY A 193 -17.65 49.42 13.01
C GLY A 193 -16.92 48.46 12.05
N ALA A 194 -17.07 48.61 10.73
CA ALA A 194 -16.36 47.79 9.75
C ALA A 194 -14.83 47.86 9.88
N VAL A 195 -14.29 49.00 10.30
CA VAL A 195 -12.84 49.19 10.53
C VAL A 195 -12.30 48.24 11.59
N ILE A 196 -13.10 47.90 12.60
CA ILE A 196 -12.72 47.00 13.70
C ILE A 196 -13.23 45.57 13.43
N GLY A 197 -14.42 45.45 12.86
CA GLY A 197 -15.06 44.17 12.57
C GLY A 197 -14.32 43.35 11.51
N ILE A 198 -13.82 43.98 10.43
CA ILE A 198 -13.10 43.26 9.37
C ILE A 198 -11.81 42.61 9.91
N PRO A 199 -10.93 43.31 10.66
CA PRO A 199 -9.79 42.67 11.32
C PRO A 199 -10.17 41.49 12.23
N LEU A 200 -11.27 41.60 12.99
CA LEU A 200 -11.75 40.51 13.85
C LEU A 200 -12.19 39.28 13.04
N LEU A 201 -12.82 39.47 11.88
CA LEU A 201 -13.18 38.37 10.98
C LEU A 201 -11.95 37.72 10.34
N ILE A 202 -10.90 38.50 10.05
CA ILE A 202 -9.61 37.96 9.60
C ILE A 202 -8.99 37.10 10.71
N VAL A 203 -8.99 37.58 11.95
CA VAL A 203 -8.52 36.80 13.12
C VAL A 203 -9.32 35.51 13.27
N TYR A 204 -10.64 35.57 13.13
CA TYR A 204 -11.51 34.38 13.13
C TYR A 204 -11.10 33.37 12.04
N PHE A 205 -10.83 33.82 10.82
CA PHE A 205 -10.42 32.96 9.72
C PHE A 205 -9.01 32.37 9.94
N VAL A 206 -8.07 33.14 10.46
CA VAL A 206 -6.73 32.64 10.82
C VAL A 206 -6.84 31.57 11.91
N MET A 207 -7.68 31.81 12.92
CA MET A 207 -7.94 30.84 13.99
C MET A 207 -8.58 29.55 13.43
N PHE A 208 -9.48 29.67 12.44
CA PHE A 208 -10.06 28.53 11.73
C PHE A 208 -9.00 27.66 11.05
N LEU A 209 -8.04 28.27 10.34
CA LEU A 209 -6.94 27.52 9.73
C LEU A 209 -6.03 26.88 10.77
N PHE A 210 -5.72 27.62 11.84
CA PHE A 210 -4.86 27.14 12.91
C PHE A 210 -5.44 25.89 13.60
N GLN A 211 -6.75 25.89 13.93
CA GLN A 211 -7.36 24.74 14.59
C GLN A 211 -7.42 23.48 13.70
N ILE A 212 -7.51 23.62 12.37
CA ILE A 212 -7.46 22.49 11.43
C ILE A 212 -6.08 21.83 11.50
N LEU A 213 -5.02 22.64 11.49
CA LEU A 213 -3.66 22.14 11.63
C LEU A 213 -3.41 21.54 13.01
N ASP A 214 -3.89 22.17 14.07
CA ASP A 214 -3.73 21.70 15.45
C ASP A 214 -4.45 20.35 15.66
N SER A 215 -5.70 20.22 15.20
CA SER A 215 -6.45 18.95 15.30
C SER A 215 -5.79 17.82 14.50
N ARG A 216 -5.23 18.11 13.31
CA ARG A 216 -4.46 17.11 12.55
C ARG A 216 -3.19 16.69 13.29
N LYS A 217 -2.42 17.65 13.80
CA LYS A 217 -1.20 17.37 14.59
C LYS A 217 -1.54 16.53 15.81
N LEU A 218 -2.65 16.83 16.48
CA LEU A 218 -3.12 16.10 17.65
C LEU A 218 -3.58 14.68 17.31
N CYS A 219 -4.21 14.48 16.16
CA CYS A 219 -4.57 13.15 15.65
C CYS A 219 -3.33 12.29 15.37
N ARG A 220 -2.32 12.89 14.73
CA ARG A 220 -1.04 12.20 14.51
C ARG A 220 -0.36 11.83 15.82
N TYR A 221 -0.27 12.78 16.74
CA TYR A 221 0.25 12.53 18.09
C TYR A 221 -0.50 11.40 18.82
N TYR A 222 -1.83 11.37 18.72
CA TYR A 222 -2.65 10.30 19.31
C TYR A 222 -2.25 8.93 18.74
N ASN A 223 -2.13 8.82 17.42
CA ASN A 223 -1.77 7.56 16.76
C ASN A 223 -0.33 7.14 17.08
N ASP A 224 0.62 8.08 17.06
CA ASP A 224 2.02 7.84 17.41
C ASP A 224 2.13 7.29 18.86
N TYR A 225 1.43 7.92 19.81
CA TYR A 225 1.40 7.47 21.20
C TYR A 225 0.78 6.07 21.35
N LEU A 226 -0.29 5.81 20.60
CA LEU A 226 -1.01 4.54 20.65
C LEU A 226 -0.16 3.39 20.07
N GLU A 227 0.64 3.66 19.05
CA GLU A 227 1.60 2.71 18.49
C GLU A 227 2.71 2.36 19.49
N GLU A 228 3.23 3.35 20.21
CA GLU A 228 4.30 3.15 21.19
C GLU A 228 3.80 2.46 22.47
N ASN A 229 2.62 2.85 22.97
CA ASN A 229 2.15 2.46 24.30
C ASN A 229 1.06 1.39 24.29
N ASN A 230 0.52 1.03 23.11
CA ASN A 230 -0.63 0.13 22.94
C ASN A 230 -1.86 0.53 23.79
N LYS A 231 -1.99 1.82 24.12
CA LYS A 231 -3.10 2.40 24.89
C LYS A 231 -3.37 3.84 24.47
N ALA A 232 -4.63 4.27 24.51
CA ALA A 232 -4.99 5.66 24.25
C ALA A 232 -4.39 6.63 25.29
N PRO A 233 -3.98 7.84 24.88
CA PRO A 233 -3.40 8.85 25.77
C PRO A 233 -4.42 9.54 26.70
N TRP A 234 -5.73 9.42 26.43
CA TRP A 234 -6.83 9.95 27.23
C TRP A 234 -8.13 9.22 26.92
#